data_AF-A0A938EKV5-F1
#
_entry.id   AF-A0A938EKV5-F1
#
_cell.length_a   1.000
_cell.length_b   1.000
_cell.length_c   1.000
_cell.angle_alpha   90.00
_cell.angle_beta   90.00
_cell.angle_gamma   90.00
#
_symmetry.space_group_name_H-M   'P 1'
#
loop_
_entity.id
_entity.type
_entity.pdbx_description
1 polymer ?
#
loop_
_entity_poly.entity_id
_entity_poly.type
_entity_poly.pdbx_seq_one_letter_code
_entity_poly.pdbx_strand_id
1 'polypeptide(L)'
;MSVKNIRLFGDPVLTKKADEVKEFDKEIRQLVKDLTETMLEAPGVGLAAPQVGVSLRVFTYCVEEDRPGHLINPVLHLSDNTQDGDEGCLSVPGMAFNTH
;
A
#
# COMPACT_ATOMS: atom_id res chain seq x y z
N MET A 1 6.27 15.87 -2.36
CA MET A 1 6.15 15.08 -3.59
C MET A 1 7.55 14.60 -3.87
N SER A 2 7.78 13.37 -3.45
CA SER A 2 9.07 12.70 -3.44
C SER A 2 8.82 11.21 -3.37
N VAL A 3 9.46 10.47 -4.27
CA VAL A 3 9.50 9.02 -4.25
C VAL A 3 10.18 8.56 -2.97
N LYS A 4 9.54 7.64 -2.26
CA LYS A 4 10.02 7.11 -0.98
C LYS A 4 10.71 5.78 -1.18
N ASN A 5 11.68 5.50 -0.32
CA ASN A 5 12.28 4.17 -0.26
C ASN A 5 11.25 3.17 0.27
N ILE A 6 11.02 2.12 -0.52
CA ILE A 6 10.18 1.00 -0.13
C ILE A 6 10.95 0.12 0.85
N ARG A 7 10.33 -0.18 1.98
CA ARG A 7 10.86 -1.09 3.01
C ARG A 7 10.75 -2.52 2.49
N LEU A 8 11.82 -3.28 2.67
CA LEU A 8 11.90 -4.67 2.26
C LEU A 8 11.54 -5.60 3.41
N PHE A 9 11.13 -6.82 3.08
CA PHE A 9 10.83 -7.88 4.04
C PHE A 9 11.95 -8.01 5.09
N GLY A 10 11.54 -8.08 6.35
CA GLY A 10 12.44 -8.03 7.51
C GLY A 10 12.41 -6.69 8.26
N ASP A 11 11.93 -5.60 7.65
CA ASP A 11 11.70 -4.35 8.38
C ASP A 11 10.53 -4.53 9.38
N PRO A 12 10.73 -4.25 10.68
CA PRO A 12 9.69 -4.44 11.71
C PRO A 12 8.38 -3.71 11.42
N VAL A 13 8.43 -2.57 10.71
CA VAL A 13 7.22 -1.79 10.38
C VAL A 13 6.22 -2.58 9.54
N LEU A 14 6.68 -3.54 8.73
CA LEU A 14 5.86 -4.35 7.83
C LEU A 14 5.03 -5.40 8.58
N THR A 15 5.40 -5.72 9.82
CA THR A 15 4.71 -6.71 10.66
C THR A 15 3.87 -6.07 11.77
N LYS A 16 4.00 -4.75 11.96
CA LYS A 16 3.26 -4.01 12.98
C LYS A 16 1.87 -3.64 12.45
N LYS A 17 0.84 -3.82 13.28
CA LYS A 17 -0.50 -3.27 13.01
C LYS A 17 -0.42 -1.75 12.89
N ALA A 18 -0.87 -1.22 11.76
CA ALA A 18 -0.88 0.21 11.50
C ALA A 18 -1.97 0.95 12.30
N ASP A 19 -1.63 2.16 12.73
CA ASP A 19 -2.51 3.02 13.52
C ASP A 19 -3.56 3.71 12.63
N GLU A 20 -4.73 3.98 13.19
CA GLU A 20 -5.78 4.72 12.48
C GLU A 20 -5.38 6.19 12.32
N VAL A 21 -5.68 6.73 11.14
CA VAL A 21 -5.62 8.16 10.90
C VAL A 21 -6.76 8.83 11.65
N LYS A 22 -6.44 9.67 12.63
CA LYS A 22 -7.43 10.40 13.43
C LYS A 22 -7.72 11.80 12.89
N GLU A 23 -6.75 12.41 12.23
CA GLU A 23 -6.83 13.78 11.71
C GLU A 23 -6.51 13.78 10.21
N PHE A 24 -7.36 14.43 9.41
CA PHE A 24 -7.26 14.46 7.95
C PHE A 24 -6.73 15.82 7.47
N ASP A 25 -5.44 16.01 7.69
CA ASP A 25 -4.78 17.29 7.54
C ASP A 25 -3.90 17.37 6.29
N LYS A 26 -2.96 18.32 6.26
CA LYS A 26 -2.01 18.48 5.16
C LYS A 26 -1.01 17.33 5.10
N GLU A 27 -0.65 16.74 6.23
CA GLU A 27 0.37 15.69 6.33
C GLU A 27 -0.17 14.40 5.72
N ILE A 28 -1.43 14.05 6.02
CA ILE A 28 -2.10 12.91 5.39
C ILE A 28 -2.27 13.11 3.88
N ARG A 29 -2.63 14.33 3.45
CA ARG A 29 -2.67 14.67 2.01
C ARG A 29 -1.30 14.50 1.34
N GLN A 30 -0.22 14.85 2.03
CA GLN A 30 1.13 14.67 1.49
C GLN A 30 1.53 13.19 1.45
N LEU A 31 1.19 12.41 2.48
CA LEU A 31 1.42 10.97 2.55
C LEU A 31 0.76 10.24 1.38
N VAL A 32 -0.52 10.54 1.10
CA VAL A 32 -1.24 9.95 -0.04
C VAL A 32 -0.52 10.27 -1.36
N LYS A 33 -0.10 11.53 -1.57
CA LYS A 33 0.63 11.92 -2.79
C LYS A 33 1.96 11.18 -2.93
N ASP A 34 2.74 11.14 -1.86
CA ASP A 34 4.04 10.47 -1.85
C ASP A 34 3.89 8.96 -2.10
N LEU A 35 2.84 8.32 -1.54
CA LEU A 35 2.50 6.92 -1.82
C LEU A 35 2.12 6.69 -3.28
N THR A 36 1.24 7.53 -3.83
CA THR A 36 0.83 7.41 -5.23
C THR A 36 2.01 7.57 -6.17
N GLU A 37 2.86 8.59 -5.98
CA GLU A 37 4.06 8.81 -6.78
C GLU A 37 5.03 7.63 -6.69
N THR A 38 5.30 7.15 -5.46
CA THR A 38 6.20 6.01 -5.24
C THR A 38 5.66 4.73 -5.88
N MET A 39 4.35 4.51 -5.82
CA MET A 39 3.67 3.37 -6.42
C MET A 39 3.76 3.41 -7.95
N LEU A 40 3.53 4.58 -8.56
CA LEU A 40 3.54 4.74 -10.02
C LEU A 40 4.95 4.66 -10.61
N GLU A 41 5.98 5.11 -9.88
CA GLU A 41 7.37 4.93 -10.31
C GLU A 41 7.89 3.51 -10.09
N ALA A 42 7.29 2.77 -9.15
CA ALA A 42 7.55 1.35 -8.97
C ALA A 42 6.71 0.52 -9.97
N PRO A 43 7.14 -0.69 -10.36
CA PRO A 43 6.35 -1.58 -11.21
C PRO A 43 5.24 -2.29 -10.39
N GLY A 44 4.38 -1.55 -9.67
CA GLY A 44 3.36 -2.10 -8.78
C GLY A 44 1.99 -1.44 -8.91
N VAL A 45 0.94 -2.21 -8.59
CA VAL A 45 -0.47 -1.77 -8.66
C VAL A 45 -1.03 -1.25 -7.33
N GLY A 46 -0.24 -1.31 -6.26
CA GLY A 46 -0.64 -0.89 -4.91
C GLY A 46 0.55 -0.63 -3.99
N LEU A 47 0.39 0.30 -3.04
CA LEU A 47 1.40 0.62 -2.02
C LEU A 47 0.76 1.11 -0.72
N ALA A 48 1.11 0.48 0.41
CA ALA A 48 0.63 0.86 1.73
C ALA A 48 1.65 1.73 2.49
N ALA A 49 1.18 2.64 3.36
CA ALA A 49 2.02 3.52 4.18
C ALA A 49 3.12 2.78 4.97
N PRO A 50 2.88 1.60 5.57
CA PRO A 50 3.94 0.85 6.25
C PRO A 50 5.11 0.50 5.32
N GLN A 51 4.84 0.27 4.03
CA GLN A 51 5.87 -0.04 3.04
C GLN A 51 6.79 1.15 2.74
N VAL A 52 6.46 2.38 3.16
CA VAL A 52 7.39 3.53 3.12
C VAL A 52 7.88 3.92 4.52
N GLY A 53 7.63 3.08 5.52
CA GLY A 53 8.04 3.29 6.91
C GLY A 53 7.07 4.09 7.77
N VAL A 54 5.84 4.33 7.30
CA VAL A 54 4.82 5.10 8.03
C VAL A 54 3.71 4.17 8.51
N SER A 55 3.62 3.94 9.81
CA SER A 55 2.67 2.97 10.41
C SER A 55 1.24 3.54 10.54
N LEU A 56 0.62 3.92 9.42
CA LEU A 56 -0.75 4.41 9.33
C LEU A 56 -1.61 3.58 8.37
N ARG A 57 -2.91 3.48 8.63
CA ARG A 57 -3.88 2.77 7.76
C ARG A 57 -4.22 3.58 6.52
N VAL A 58 -3.25 3.73 5.63
CA VAL A 58 -3.38 4.42 4.34
C VAL A 58 -2.75 3.54 3.27
N PHE A 59 -3.44 3.36 2.14
CA PHE A 59 -2.84 2.75 0.97
C PHE A 59 -3.37 3.37 -0.33
N THR A 60 -2.56 3.28 -1.38
CA THR A 60 -2.90 3.70 -2.75
C THR A 60 -2.96 2.48 -3.66
N TYR A 61 -3.71 2.56 -4.74
CA TYR A 61 -3.81 1.51 -5.76
C TYR A 61 -4.04 2.11 -7.15
N CYS A 62 -3.64 1.40 -8.19
CA CYS A 62 -3.89 1.74 -9.59
C CYS A 62 -4.00 0.44 -10.40
N VAL A 63 -5.23 -0.03 -10.63
CA VAL A 63 -5.52 -1.28 -11.35
C VAL A 63 -5.89 -1.00 -12.81
N GLU A 64 -6.57 0.12 -13.06
CA GLU A 64 -6.79 0.68 -14.39
C GLU A 64 -5.69 1.72 -14.66
N GLU A 65 -5.07 1.68 -15.85
CA GLU A 65 -4.07 2.67 -16.26
C GLU A 65 -4.62 4.11 -16.06
N ASP A 66 -3.77 4.99 -15.54
CA ASP A 66 -4.05 6.41 -15.29
C ASP A 66 -5.17 6.74 -14.29
N ARG A 67 -5.64 5.75 -13.51
CA ARG A 67 -6.70 5.97 -12.51
C ARG A 67 -6.31 5.54 -11.09
N PRO A 68 -5.35 6.23 -10.45
CA PRO A 68 -4.97 5.93 -9.08
C PRO A 68 -6.08 6.29 -8.09
N GLY A 69 -6.32 5.39 -7.14
CA GLY A 69 -7.18 5.57 -5.98
C GLY A 69 -6.40 5.47 -4.68
N HIS A 70 -7.04 5.83 -3.57
CA HIS A 70 -6.49 5.64 -2.23
C HIS A 70 -7.61 5.42 -1.22
N LEU A 71 -7.26 4.72 -0.14
CA LEU A 71 -8.16 4.43 0.97
C LEU A 71 -7.46 4.75 2.28
N ILE A 72 -8.22 5.32 3.22
CA ILE A 72 -7.77 5.67 4.57
C ILE A 72 -8.71 5.03 5.58
N ASN A 73 -8.15 4.38 6.59
CA ASN A 73 -8.87 3.58 7.59
C ASN A 73 -9.90 2.59 6.99
N PRO A 74 -9.55 1.84 5.93
CA PRO A 74 -10.51 0.93 5.30
C PRO A 74 -10.97 -0.16 6.27
N VAL A 75 -12.23 -0.54 6.14
CA VAL A 75 -12.83 -1.73 6.78
C VAL A 75 -13.41 -2.58 5.65
N LEU A 76 -13.08 -3.87 5.66
CA LEU A 76 -13.51 -4.80 4.63
C LEU A 76 -14.64 -5.67 5.16
N HIS A 77 -15.69 -5.82 4.35
CA HIS A 77 -16.73 -6.82 4.54
C HIS A 77 -16.57 -7.86 3.43
N LEU A 78 -16.30 -9.10 3.83
CA LEU A 78 -16.02 -10.19 2.89
C LEU A 78 -17.32 -10.91 2.49
N SER A 79 -17.37 -11.33 1.23
CA SER A 79 -18.31 -12.35 0.77
C SER A 79 -17.73 -13.75 0.96
N ASP A 80 -18.55 -14.78 0.79
CA ASP A 80 -18.10 -16.19 0.79
C ASP A 80 -17.38 -16.60 -0.51
N ASN A 81 -17.33 -15.73 -1.52
CA ASN A 81 -16.61 -15.99 -2.76
C ASN A 81 -15.09 -15.92 -2.56
N THR A 82 -14.36 -16.85 -3.16
CA THR A 82 -12.90 -16.90 -3.16
C THR A 82 -12.35 -16.72 -4.58
N GLN A 83 -11.10 -16.26 -4.67
CA GLN A 83 -10.36 -16.15 -5.92
C GLN A 83 -8.91 -16.56 -5.66
N ASP A 84 -8.43 -17.52 -6.45
CA ASP A 84 -7.01 -17.88 -6.48
C ASP A 84 -6.25 -17.00 -7.48
N GLY A 85 -4.97 -16.77 -7.23
CA GLY A 85 -4.12 -16.04 -8.15
C GLY A 85 -2.69 -15.93 -7.64
N ASP A 86 -1.78 -15.56 -8.55
CA ASP A 86 -0.41 -15.23 -8.15
C ASP A 86 -0.37 -13.78 -7.65
N GLU A 87 0.13 -13.59 -6.44
CA GLU A 87 0.33 -12.28 -5.84
C GLU A 87 1.82 -11.97 -5.65
N GLY A 88 2.18 -10.71 -5.90
CA GLY A 88 3.52 -10.17 -5.69
C GLY A 88 3.47 -8.94 -4.78
N CYS A 89 4.62 -8.53 -4.25
CA CYS A 89 4.71 -7.39 -3.34
C CYS A 89 5.97 -6.57 -3.60
N LEU A 90 5.85 -5.24 -3.63
CA LEU A 90 6.99 -4.32 -3.76
C LEU A 90 8.01 -4.44 -2.61
N SER A 91 7.58 -4.92 -1.44
CA SER A 91 8.46 -5.19 -0.29
C SER A 91 9.14 -6.57 -0.36
N VAL A 92 8.80 -7.42 -1.34
CA VAL A 92 9.39 -8.74 -1.59
C VAL A 92 9.75 -8.85 -3.09
N PRO A 93 10.73 -8.07 -3.57
CA PRO A 93 10.94 -7.88 -5.00
C PRO A 93 11.34 -9.18 -5.72
N GLY A 94 10.78 -9.37 -6.92
CA GLY A 94 11.09 -10.52 -7.78
C GLY A 94 10.44 -11.84 -7.35
N MET A 95 9.58 -11.83 -6.32
CA MET A 95 8.85 -13.00 -5.87
C MET A 95 7.35 -12.84 -6.13
N ALA A 96 6.74 -13.91 -6.60
CA ALA A 96 5.29 -14.07 -6.70
C ALA A 96 4.93 -15.47 -6.20
N PHE A 97 3.81 -15.57 -5.49
CA PHE A 97 3.32 -16.83 -4.92
C PHE A 97 1.83 -16.98 -5.20
N ASN A 98 1.39 -18.21 -5.38
CA ASN A 98 -0.02 -18.51 -5.49
C ASN A 98 -0.68 -18.33 -4.12
N THR A 99 -1.71 -17.49 -4.06
CA THR A 99 -2.53 -17.24 -2.86
C THR A 99 -3.91 -17.86 -3.07
N HIS A 100 -4.38 -18.57 -2.04
CA HIS A 100 -5.66 -19.29 -1.95
C HIS A 100 -6.59 -18.63 -0.93
#